data_AF-A0A162N9V5-F1
#
_entry.id   AF-A0A162N9V5-F1
#
_cell.length_a   1.000
_cell.length_b   1.000
_cell.length_c   1.000
_cell.angle_alpha   90.00
_cell.angle_beta   90.00
_cell.angle_gamma   90.00
#
_symmetry.space_group_name_H-M   'P 1'
#
loop_
_entity.id
_entity.type
_entity.pdbx_description
1 polymer ?
#
loop_
_entity_poly.entity_id
_entity_poly.type
_entity_poly.pdbx_seq_one_letter_code
_entity_poly.pdbx_strand_id
1 'polypeptide(L)'
;MIENIKHTILDKAIELFKKNGFNNVTINEICEICNITKRTFYYHYDSKKTLLLDYFSLVDENIDNALKDIDNETTWLDKCWKVKRIYINGIANLNADILKNLIKIDMEQQNHMFSVRLNNFDPNMKRLRQMVIEYTRKAQETGEIDADTPAEDLSYCFASAFLGLAVNWSSTGGNYDLVEASKKYFDLIYKKISSP
;
A
#
# COMPACT_ATOMS: atom_id res chain seq x y z
N MET A 1 -25.20 14.08 6.86
CA MET A 1 -24.40 15.00 7.73
C MET A 1 -23.39 14.26 8.61
N ILE A 2 -23.66 13.04 9.11
CA ILE A 2 -22.74 12.28 9.99
C ILE A 2 -21.54 11.65 9.22
N GLU A 3 -21.73 11.21 7.97
CA GLU A 3 -20.63 10.69 7.13
C GLU A 3 -19.51 11.71 6.87
N ASN A 4 -19.87 12.98 6.74
CA ASN A 4 -18.90 14.06 6.49
C ASN A 4 -17.97 14.28 7.70
N ILE A 5 -18.47 14.07 8.92
CA ILE A 5 -17.65 14.23 10.14
C ILE A 5 -16.62 13.11 10.25
N LYS A 6 -16.98 11.85 9.98
CA LYS A 6 -16.03 10.73 10.02
C LYS A 6 -14.87 10.94 9.02
N HIS A 7 -15.20 11.37 7.80
CA HIS A 7 -14.22 11.71 6.76
C HIS A 7 -13.35 12.91 7.15
N THR A 8 -13.97 13.98 7.68
CA THR A 8 -13.23 15.16 8.17
C THR A 8 -12.24 14.80 9.28
N ILE A 9 -12.65 13.95 10.24
CA ILE A 9 -11.76 13.45 11.30
C ILE A 9 -10.59 12.69 10.70
N LEU A 10 -10.86 11.81 9.73
CA LEU A 10 -9.84 11.02 9.06
C LEU A 10 -8.81 11.91 8.37
N ASP A 11 -9.25 12.77 7.44
CA ASP A 11 -8.37 13.63 6.65
C ASP A 11 -7.49 14.52 7.54
N LYS A 12 -8.11 15.19 8.51
CA LYS A 12 -7.39 16.11 9.40
C LYS A 12 -6.44 15.41 10.34
N ALA A 13 -6.81 14.23 10.85
CA ALA A 13 -5.90 13.42 11.65
C ALA A 13 -4.69 12.95 10.83
N ILE A 14 -4.89 12.53 9.58
CA ILE A 14 -3.79 12.12 8.70
C ILE A 14 -2.86 13.30 8.36
N GLU A 15 -3.41 14.48 8.06
CA GLU A 15 -2.61 15.71 7.90
C GLU A 15 -1.73 15.96 9.13
N LEU A 16 -2.31 15.86 10.34
CA LEU A 16 -1.58 16.01 11.59
C LEU A 16 -0.52 14.93 11.79
N PHE A 17 -0.83 13.66 11.52
CA PHE A 17 0.13 12.55 11.65
C PHE A 17 1.31 12.73 10.69
N LYS A 18 1.04 13.16 9.44
CA LYS A 18 2.09 13.41 8.45
C LYS A 18 3.03 14.53 8.88
N LYS A 19 2.49 15.57 9.52
CA LYS A 19 3.24 16.75 9.94
C LYS A 19 4.02 16.55 11.24
N ASN A 20 3.36 15.96 12.24
CA ASN A 20 3.87 15.95 13.62
C ASN A 20 4.35 14.55 14.06
N GLY A 21 4.05 13.50 13.29
CA GLY A 21 4.30 12.10 13.65
C GLY A 21 3.15 11.48 14.43
N PHE A 22 2.83 10.22 14.14
CA PHE A 22 1.65 9.53 14.67
C PHE A 22 1.60 9.50 16.20
N ASN A 23 2.75 9.30 16.84
CA ASN A 23 2.84 9.20 18.30
C ASN A 23 2.70 10.56 19.00
N ASN A 24 3.04 11.67 18.33
CA ASN A 24 3.04 13.00 18.93
C ASN A 24 1.68 13.69 18.87
N VAL A 25 0.79 13.27 17.96
CA VAL A 25 -0.55 13.86 17.82
C VAL A 25 -1.50 13.29 18.87
N THR A 26 -2.23 14.13 19.58
CA THR A 26 -3.22 13.74 20.57
C THR A 26 -4.64 13.77 20.00
N ILE A 27 -5.57 13.06 20.66
CA ILE A 27 -7.00 13.14 20.31
C ILE A 27 -7.54 14.57 20.53
N ASN A 28 -6.99 15.32 21.49
CA ASN A 28 -7.37 16.72 21.70
C ASN A 28 -7.07 17.58 20.47
N GLU A 29 -5.86 17.48 19.93
CA GLU A 29 -5.46 18.24 18.73
C GLU A 29 -6.33 17.89 17.52
N ILE A 30 -6.69 16.60 17.36
CA ILE A 30 -7.63 16.17 16.31
C ILE A 30 -9.02 16.78 16.56
N CYS A 31 -9.51 16.77 17.79
CA CYS A 31 -10.80 17.38 18.12
C CYS A 31 -10.81 18.89 17.85
N GLU A 32 -9.73 19.59 18.20
CA GLU A 32 -9.57 21.03 18.00
C GLU A 32 -9.58 21.41 16.52
N ILE A 33 -8.78 20.73 15.68
CA ILE A 33 -8.72 21.04 14.24
C ILE A 33 -10.03 20.70 13.50
N CYS A 34 -10.75 19.67 13.97
CA CYS A 34 -12.05 19.29 13.41
C CYS A 34 -13.23 20.09 13.99
N ASN A 35 -12.99 20.94 15.00
CA ASN A 35 -14.02 21.64 15.76
C ASN A 35 -15.11 20.70 16.32
N ILE A 36 -14.68 19.62 16.97
CA ILE A 36 -15.57 18.60 17.58
C ILE A 36 -15.20 18.35 19.04
N THR A 37 -16.09 17.66 19.75
CA THR A 37 -15.81 17.19 21.12
C THR A 37 -15.12 15.82 21.12
N LYS A 38 -14.48 15.46 22.23
CA LYS A 38 -14.00 14.08 22.46
C LYS A 38 -15.12 13.04 22.33
N ARG A 39 -16.33 13.36 22.82
CA ARG A 39 -17.49 12.46 22.69
C ARG A 39 -17.78 12.19 21.22
N THR A 40 -17.73 13.22 20.37
CA THR A 40 -17.91 13.09 18.92
C THR A 40 -16.79 12.26 18.29
N PHE A 41 -15.53 12.45 18.69
CA PHE A 41 -14.42 11.62 18.22
C PHE A 41 -14.65 10.14 18.55
N TYR A 42 -14.91 9.84 19.83
CA TYR A 42 -15.12 8.46 20.30
C TYR A 42 -16.42 7.82 19.79
N TYR A 43 -17.36 8.61 19.27
CA TYR A 43 -18.51 8.07 18.54
C TYR A 43 -18.10 7.48 17.19
N HIS A 44 -17.04 7.99 16.56
CA HIS A 44 -16.57 7.56 15.25
C HIS A 44 -15.38 6.59 15.31
N TYR A 45 -14.46 6.78 16.26
CA TYR A 45 -13.24 5.99 16.39
C TYR A 45 -12.91 5.71 17.86
N ASP A 46 -12.63 4.44 18.17
CA ASP A 46 -12.22 4.03 19.52
C ASP A 46 -10.82 4.55 19.89
N SER A 47 -9.96 4.77 18.89
CA SER A 47 -8.60 5.21 19.08
C SER A 47 -7.98 5.81 17.81
N LYS A 48 -6.83 6.49 17.96
CA LYS A 48 -5.98 6.88 16.82
C LYS A 48 -5.51 5.68 15.98
N LYS A 49 -5.36 4.49 16.60
CA LYS A 49 -4.94 3.27 15.90
C LYS A 49 -6.03 2.81 14.93
N THR A 50 -7.28 2.75 15.40
CA THR A 50 -8.45 2.40 14.57
C THR A 50 -8.61 3.39 13.42
N LEU A 51 -8.46 4.69 13.70
CA LEU A 51 -8.47 5.72 12.66
C LEU A 51 -7.40 5.48 11.59
N LEU A 52 -6.17 5.13 12.00
CA LEU A 52 -5.10 4.88 11.05
C LEU A 52 -5.33 3.63 10.19
N LEU A 53 -5.94 2.59 10.75
CA LEU A 53 -6.35 1.39 10.00
C LEU A 53 -7.47 1.70 8.99
N ASP A 54 -8.47 2.48 9.40
CA ASP A 54 -9.54 2.94 8.52
C ASP A 54 -8.96 3.78 7.37
N TYR A 55 -7.98 4.65 7.63
CA TYR A 55 -7.32 5.43 6.59
C TYR A 55 -6.70 4.53 5.54
N PHE A 56 -5.93 3.52 5.94
CA PHE A 56 -5.28 2.63 4.99
C PHE A 56 -6.29 1.88 4.12
N SER A 57 -7.41 1.45 4.70
CA SER A 57 -8.50 0.79 3.96
C SER A 57 -9.19 1.72 2.94
N LEU A 58 -9.01 3.04 3.06
CA LEU A 58 -9.57 4.05 2.16
C LEU A 58 -8.55 4.65 1.18
N VAL A 59 -7.25 4.32 1.29
CA VAL A 59 -6.20 4.82 0.36
C VAL A 59 -6.41 4.36 -1.09
N ASP A 60 -7.44 3.56 -1.33
CA ASP A 60 -7.80 2.94 -2.59
C ASP A 60 -8.66 3.77 -3.56
N GLU A 61 -9.15 4.96 -3.17
CA GLU A 61 -10.18 5.68 -3.96
C GLU A 61 -9.74 6.08 -5.39
N ASN A 62 -8.46 5.92 -5.74
CA ASN A 62 -7.93 6.28 -7.06
C ASN A 62 -7.32 5.13 -7.87
N ILE A 63 -7.50 3.86 -7.46
CA ILE A 63 -6.89 2.74 -8.20
C ILE A 63 -7.39 2.69 -9.66
N ASP A 64 -8.69 2.87 -9.90
CA ASP A 64 -9.24 2.84 -11.27
C ASP A 64 -8.66 3.96 -12.15
N ASN A 65 -8.53 5.17 -11.60
CA ASN A 65 -7.89 6.28 -12.31
C ASN A 65 -6.39 6.02 -12.56
N ALA A 66 -5.70 5.37 -11.62
CA ALA A 66 -4.29 4.99 -11.80
C ALA A 66 -4.10 3.87 -12.84
N LEU A 67 -5.12 3.04 -13.05
CA LEU A 67 -5.14 1.97 -14.04
C LEU A 67 -5.66 2.40 -15.42
N LYS A 68 -6.25 3.59 -15.57
CA LYS A 68 -6.91 4.01 -16.83
C LYS A 68 -6.04 3.87 -18.09
N ASP A 69 -4.72 4.06 -17.92
CA ASP A 69 -3.73 4.04 -18.99
C ASP A 69 -2.91 2.74 -19.01
N ILE A 70 -3.35 1.68 -18.32
CA ILE A 70 -2.61 0.40 -18.24
C ILE A 70 -2.34 -0.20 -19.62
N ASP A 71 -3.26 0.01 -20.57
CA ASP A 71 -3.13 -0.50 -21.93
C ASP A 71 -2.19 0.31 -22.83
N ASN A 72 -1.70 1.46 -22.37
CA ASN A 72 -0.65 2.21 -23.06
C ASN A 72 0.74 1.57 -22.87
N GLU A 73 0.89 0.64 -21.91
CA GLU A 73 2.15 -0.08 -21.72
C GLU A 73 2.35 -1.13 -22.82
N THR A 74 3.56 -1.20 -23.35
CA THR A 74 3.91 -2.00 -24.52
C THR A 74 4.06 -3.49 -24.23
N THR A 75 4.58 -3.84 -23.05
CA THR A 75 4.88 -5.23 -22.67
C THR A 75 4.02 -5.69 -21.51
N TRP A 76 3.77 -6.99 -21.39
CA TRP A 76 3.05 -7.54 -20.24
C TRP A 76 3.81 -7.33 -18.93
N LEU A 77 5.14 -7.36 -18.98
CA LEU A 77 5.98 -7.07 -17.84
C LEU A 77 5.90 -5.60 -17.39
N ASP A 78 5.80 -4.65 -18.32
CA ASP A 78 5.58 -3.24 -17.99
C ASP A 78 4.20 -3.03 -17.35
N LYS A 79 3.15 -3.74 -17.83
CA LYS A 79 1.84 -3.78 -17.15
C LYS A 79 1.95 -4.34 -15.74
N CYS A 80 2.70 -5.43 -15.52
CA CYS A 80 2.97 -5.97 -14.18
C CYS A 80 3.60 -4.91 -13.27
N TRP A 81 4.64 -4.24 -13.77
CA TRP A 81 5.36 -3.22 -13.01
C TRP A 81 4.45 -2.03 -12.69
N LYS A 82 3.65 -1.55 -13.64
CA LYS A 82 2.70 -0.45 -13.44
C LYS A 82 1.73 -0.73 -12.30
N VAL A 83 1.12 -1.92 -12.28
CA VAL A 83 0.20 -2.32 -11.20
C VAL A 83 0.92 -2.34 -9.85
N LYS A 84 2.11 -2.96 -9.77
CA LYS A 84 2.90 -2.99 -8.52
C LYS A 84 3.30 -1.58 -8.08
N ARG A 85 3.69 -0.71 -9.02
CA ARG A 85 4.09 0.68 -8.77
C ARG A 85 2.95 1.51 -8.17
N ILE A 86 1.71 1.28 -8.57
CA ILE A 86 0.54 1.94 -7.95
C ILE A 86 0.51 1.65 -6.45
N TYR A 87 0.63 0.38 -6.06
CA TYR A 87 0.65 -0.01 -4.66
C TYR A 87 1.86 0.58 -3.91
N ILE A 88 3.05 0.51 -4.51
CA ILE A 88 4.28 1.04 -3.92
C ILE A 88 4.19 2.56 -3.69
N ASN A 89 3.63 3.30 -4.65
CA ASN A 89 3.39 4.74 -4.51
C ASN A 89 2.39 5.03 -3.39
N GLY A 90 1.32 4.24 -3.26
CA GLY A 90 0.38 4.34 -2.14
C GLY A 90 1.08 4.23 -0.80
N ILE A 91 1.95 3.22 -0.66
CA ILE A 91 2.77 2.99 0.54
C ILE A 91 3.75 4.15 0.78
N ALA A 92 4.47 4.61 -0.24
CA ALA A 92 5.41 5.73 -0.12
C ALA A 92 4.69 7.03 0.29
N ASN A 93 3.49 7.29 -0.23
CA ASN A 93 2.68 8.47 0.06
C ASN A 93 2.11 8.51 1.48
N LEU A 94 2.11 7.39 2.21
CA LEU A 94 1.82 7.38 3.64
C LEU A 94 2.89 8.16 4.41
N ASN A 95 4.13 8.19 3.91
CA ASN A 95 5.37 8.50 4.63
C ASN A 95 5.86 7.36 5.54
N ALA A 96 7.15 7.42 5.89
CA ALA A 96 7.83 6.39 6.65
C ALA A 96 7.30 6.23 8.09
N ASP A 97 6.93 7.33 8.76
CA ASP A 97 6.45 7.26 10.14
C ASP A 97 5.07 6.59 10.22
N ILE A 98 4.16 6.97 9.33
CA ILE A 98 2.82 6.38 9.27
C ILE A 98 2.93 4.90 8.93
N LEU A 99 3.69 4.52 7.89
CA LEU A 99 3.84 3.13 7.50
C LEU A 99 4.41 2.27 8.64
N LYS A 100 5.44 2.77 9.35
CA LYS A 100 6.03 2.09 10.51
C LYS A 100 5.00 1.81 11.60
N ASN A 101 4.20 2.82 11.96
CA ASN A 101 3.17 2.66 12.99
C ASN A 101 2.03 1.76 12.52
N LEU A 102 1.66 1.82 11.25
CA LEU A 102 0.64 0.97 10.65
C LEU A 102 1.05 -0.51 10.68
N ILE A 103 2.27 -0.82 10.24
CA ILE A 103 2.85 -2.17 10.28
C ILE A 103 2.88 -2.71 11.72
N LYS A 104 3.27 -1.86 12.69
CA LYS A 104 3.27 -2.24 14.11
C LYS A 104 1.85 -2.56 14.61
N ILE A 105 0.87 -1.72 14.28
CA ILE A 105 -0.53 -1.92 14.69
C ILE A 105 -1.12 -3.19 14.05
N ASP A 106 -0.86 -3.43 12.76
CA ASP A 106 -1.29 -4.64 12.05
C ASP A 106 -0.81 -5.91 12.75
N MET A 107 0.48 -5.94 13.10
CA MET A 107 1.08 -7.08 13.80
C MET A 107 0.55 -7.23 15.23
N GLU A 108 0.44 -6.14 15.99
CA GLU A 108 -0.11 -6.16 17.35
C GLU A 108 -1.54 -6.67 17.41
N GLN A 109 -2.37 -6.29 16.42
CA GLN A 109 -3.80 -6.61 16.38
C GLN A 109 -4.15 -7.82 15.52
N GLN A 110 -3.17 -8.39 14.80
CA GLN A 110 -3.35 -9.53 13.89
C GLN A 110 -4.40 -9.26 12.80
N ASN A 111 -4.42 -8.05 12.24
CA ASN A 111 -5.35 -7.69 11.17
C ASN A 111 -4.97 -8.35 9.83
N HIS A 112 -3.71 -8.75 9.65
CA HIS A 112 -3.20 -9.39 8.43
C HIS A 112 -3.29 -8.52 7.17
N MET A 113 -3.27 -7.19 7.29
CA MET A 113 -3.44 -6.27 6.16
C MET A 113 -2.31 -6.40 5.13
N PHE A 114 -1.08 -6.65 5.59
CA PHE A 114 0.08 -6.85 4.71
C PHE A 114 0.29 -8.31 4.30
N SER A 115 -0.59 -9.22 4.74
CA SER A 115 -0.46 -10.65 4.41
C SER A 115 -0.82 -10.91 2.96
N VAL A 116 0.11 -11.51 2.21
CA VAL A 116 -0.14 -11.89 0.81
C VAL A 116 -1.13 -13.05 0.65
N ARG A 117 -1.38 -13.80 1.74
CA ARG A 117 -2.27 -14.98 1.76
C ARG A 117 -3.58 -14.74 2.51
N LEU A 118 -3.57 -13.88 3.52
CA LEU A 118 -4.70 -13.69 4.45
C LEU A 118 -5.34 -12.30 4.35
N ASN A 119 -4.84 -11.40 3.49
CA ASN A 119 -5.46 -10.08 3.33
C ASN A 119 -6.87 -10.22 2.73
N ASN A 120 -7.85 -10.20 3.64
CA ASN A 120 -9.29 -10.11 3.36
C ASN A 120 -9.83 -8.69 3.61
N PHE A 121 -8.96 -7.75 4.02
CA PHE A 121 -9.34 -6.38 4.37
C PHE A 121 -9.65 -5.54 3.14
N ASP A 122 -9.03 -5.85 2.01
CA ASP A 122 -9.04 -4.98 0.84
C ASP A 122 -9.35 -5.75 -0.46
N PRO A 123 -10.58 -5.61 -1.01
CA PRO A 123 -10.97 -6.18 -2.29
C PRO A 123 -10.12 -5.68 -3.48
N ASN A 124 -9.63 -4.45 -3.45
CA ASN A 124 -8.78 -3.92 -4.51
C ASN A 124 -7.41 -4.58 -4.49
N MET A 125 -6.83 -4.85 -3.32
CA MET A 125 -5.57 -5.59 -3.25
C MET A 125 -5.70 -7.00 -3.80
N LYS A 126 -6.84 -7.65 -3.58
CA LYS A 126 -7.14 -8.93 -4.23
C LYS A 126 -7.20 -8.79 -5.76
N ARG A 127 -7.91 -7.77 -6.26
CA ARG A 127 -8.00 -7.46 -7.69
C ARG A 127 -6.64 -7.18 -8.33
N LEU A 128 -5.84 -6.29 -7.74
CA LEU A 128 -4.51 -5.94 -8.24
C LEU A 128 -3.57 -7.15 -8.25
N ARG A 129 -3.63 -8.00 -7.23
CA ARG A 129 -2.85 -9.24 -7.19
C ARG A 129 -3.22 -10.18 -8.35
N GLN A 130 -4.52 -10.35 -8.61
CA GLN A 130 -4.99 -11.17 -9.74
C GLN A 130 -4.54 -10.60 -11.08
N MET A 131 -4.60 -9.28 -11.26
CA MET A 131 -4.08 -8.61 -12.47
C MET A 131 -2.58 -8.85 -12.64
N VAL A 132 -1.79 -8.73 -11.58
CA VAL A 132 -0.34 -8.99 -11.63
C VAL A 132 -0.06 -10.44 -12.01
N ILE A 133 -0.77 -11.42 -11.45
CA ILE A 133 -0.59 -12.84 -11.78
C ILE A 133 -0.94 -13.08 -13.26
N GLU A 134 -2.06 -12.54 -13.74
CA GLU A 134 -2.48 -12.61 -15.15
C GLU A 134 -1.42 -12.04 -16.09
N TYR A 135 -0.92 -10.82 -15.82
CA TYR A 135 0.10 -10.20 -16.65
C TYR A 135 1.43 -10.93 -16.57
N THR A 136 1.78 -11.50 -15.41
CA THR A 136 3.00 -12.30 -15.26
C THR A 136 2.91 -13.55 -16.14
N ARG A 137 1.77 -14.27 -16.11
CA ARG A 137 1.55 -15.43 -16.97
C ARG A 137 1.62 -15.07 -18.45
N LYS A 138 1.02 -13.95 -18.87
CA LYS A 138 1.10 -13.49 -20.26
C LYS A 138 2.53 -13.13 -20.67
N ALA A 139 3.31 -12.51 -19.79
CA ALA A 139 4.73 -12.24 -20.04
C ALA A 139 5.53 -13.54 -20.23
N GLN A 140 5.16 -14.63 -19.55
CA GLN A 140 5.75 -15.96 -19.74
C GLN A 140 5.32 -16.57 -21.09
N GLU A 141 4.02 -16.50 -21.43
CA GLU A 141 3.47 -16.99 -22.69
C GLU A 141 4.07 -16.29 -23.92
N THR A 142 4.38 -14.99 -23.82
CA THR A 142 5.01 -14.20 -24.90
C THR A 142 6.53 -14.25 -24.89
N GLY A 143 7.15 -14.92 -23.92
CA GLY A 143 8.60 -15.03 -23.81
C GLY A 143 9.32 -13.73 -23.39
N GLU A 144 8.63 -12.80 -22.73
CA GLU A 144 9.26 -11.62 -22.13
C GLU A 144 10.11 -11.98 -20.90
N ILE A 145 9.71 -13.02 -20.17
CA ILE A 145 10.40 -13.59 -18.99
C ILE A 145 10.39 -15.11 -19.06
N ASP A 146 11.26 -15.76 -18.28
CA ASP A 146 11.28 -17.22 -18.20
C ASP A 146 10.01 -17.79 -17.52
N ALA A 147 9.69 -19.03 -17.87
CA ALA A 147 8.53 -19.77 -17.37
C ALA A 147 8.92 -20.85 -16.34
N ASP A 148 10.13 -20.78 -15.77
CA ASP A 148 10.64 -21.81 -14.84
C ASP A 148 9.94 -21.75 -13.48
N THR A 149 9.44 -20.56 -13.11
CA THR A 149 8.72 -20.33 -11.86
C THR A 149 7.26 -19.95 -12.15
N PRO A 150 6.26 -20.55 -11.47
CA PRO A 150 4.85 -20.16 -11.63
C PRO A 150 4.62 -18.66 -11.38
N ALA A 151 3.69 -18.07 -12.16
CA ALA A 151 3.35 -16.65 -12.07
C ALA A 151 2.93 -16.22 -10.65
N GLU A 152 2.18 -17.08 -9.96
CA GLU A 152 1.76 -16.89 -8.57
C GLU A 152 2.96 -16.78 -7.63
N ASP A 153 3.94 -17.67 -7.79
CA ASP A 153 5.12 -17.73 -6.93
C ASP A 153 6.03 -16.50 -7.15
N LEU A 154 6.19 -16.04 -8.39
CA LEU A 154 6.86 -14.76 -8.68
C LEU A 154 6.14 -13.58 -8.02
N SER A 155 4.81 -13.56 -8.10
CA SER A 155 3.98 -12.52 -7.48
C SER A 155 4.13 -12.50 -5.95
N TYR A 156 4.07 -13.67 -5.30
CA TYR A 156 4.24 -13.80 -3.86
C TYR A 156 5.68 -13.52 -3.40
N CYS A 157 6.68 -13.95 -4.18
CA CYS A 157 8.08 -13.66 -3.93
C CYS A 157 8.32 -12.14 -3.92
N PHE A 158 7.85 -11.44 -4.95
CA PHE A 158 7.96 -9.98 -5.02
C PHE A 158 7.24 -9.30 -3.84
N ALA A 159 6.01 -9.70 -3.54
CA ALA A 159 5.25 -9.07 -2.46
C ALA A 159 5.91 -9.27 -1.09
N SER A 160 6.51 -10.45 -0.84
CA SER A 160 7.27 -10.73 0.38
C SER A 160 8.55 -9.89 0.45
N ALA A 161 9.28 -9.79 -0.66
CA ALA A 161 10.50 -9.00 -0.73
C ALA A 161 10.21 -7.48 -0.60
N PHE A 162 9.11 -7.02 -1.19
CA PHE A 162 8.61 -5.65 -1.02
C PHE A 162 8.21 -5.36 0.43
N LEU A 163 7.54 -6.28 1.14
CA LEU A 163 7.23 -6.09 2.55
C LEU A 163 8.51 -5.92 3.38
N GLY A 164 9.56 -6.71 3.09
CA GLY A 164 10.88 -6.52 3.69
C GLY A 164 11.47 -5.12 3.42
N LEU A 165 11.39 -4.65 2.17
CA LEU A 165 11.80 -3.29 1.80
C LEU A 165 10.99 -2.21 2.53
N ALA A 166 9.68 -2.37 2.64
CA ALA A 166 8.77 -1.43 3.30
C ALA A 166 9.04 -1.33 4.81
N VAL A 167 9.30 -2.45 5.47
CA VAL A 167 9.73 -2.49 6.87
C VAL A 167 11.06 -1.75 7.03
N ASN A 168 12.07 -2.08 6.22
CA ASN A 168 13.37 -1.42 6.29
C ASN A 168 13.27 0.10 6.03
N TRP A 169 12.55 0.49 4.98
CA TRP A 169 12.34 1.89 4.59
C TRP A 169 11.66 2.70 5.71
N SER A 170 10.59 2.16 6.26
CA SER A 170 9.86 2.82 7.34
C SER A 170 10.66 2.91 8.65
N SER A 171 11.50 1.91 8.92
CA SER A 171 12.40 1.90 10.10
C SER A 171 13.56 2.90 10.01
N THR A 172 13.95 3.29 8.80
CA THR A 172 15.07 4.20 8.51
C THR A 172 14.62 5.64 8.26
N GLY A 173 13.34 5.94 8.50
CA GLY A 173 12.78 7.27 8.25
C GLY A 173 12.58 7.59 6.77
N GLY A 174 12.58 6.58 5.90
CA GLY A 174 12.39 6.75 4.46
C GLY A 174 13.59 7.35 3.74
N ASN A 175 14.80 6.97 4.14
CA ASN A 175 16.06 7.56 3.66
C ASN A 175 16.49 7.14 2.25
N TYR A 176 15.65 6.41 1.50
CA TYR A 176 15.85 6.07 0.10
C TYR A 176 14.53 6.09 -0.66
N ASP A 177 14.60 6.16 -1.99
CA ASP A 177 13.42 6.06 -2.85
C ASP A 177 12.90 4.60 -2.86
N LEU A 178 11.72 4.40 -2.28
CA LEU A 178 11.09 3.09 -2.17
C LEU A 178 10.68 2.51 -3.53
N VAL A 179 10.32 3.36 -4.50
CA VAL A 179 9.91 2.93 -5.85
C VAL A 179 11.13 2.42 -6.61
N GLU A 180 12.24 3.16 -6.58
CA GLU A 180 13.48 2.73 -7.21
C GLU A 180 14.04 1.44 -6.61
N ALA A 181 14.03 1.33 -5.28
CA ALA A 181 14.46 0.11 -4.59
C ALA A 181 13.58 -1.09 -4.97
N SER A 182 12.26 -0.88 -5.02
CA SER A 182 11.30 -1.92 -5.42
C SER A 182 11.46 -2.33 -6.88
N LYS A 183 11.82 -1.40 -7.78
CA LYS A 183 12.09 -1.71 -9.20
C LYS A 183 13.28 -2.64 -9.35
N LYS A 184 14.37 -2.40 -8.61
CA LYS A 184 15.54 -3.30 -8.61
C LYS A 184 15.15 -4.72 -8.20
N TYR A 185 14.32 -4.86 -7.16
CA TYR A 185 13.84 -6.17 -6.72
C TYR A 185 12.90 -6.81 -7.75
N PHE A 186 12.06 -6.01 -8.41
CA PHE A 186 11.22 -6.48 -9.51
C PHE A 186 12.08 -7.05 -10.63
N ASP A 187 13.10 -6.33 -11.09
CA ASP A 187 13.94 -6.77 -12.21
C ASP A 187 14.81 -8.00 -11.85
N LEU A 188 15.19 -8.16 -10.58
CA LEU A 188 15.89 -9.35 -10.09
C LEU A 188 15.00 -10.60 -10.05
N ILE A 189 13.73 -10.43 -9.68
CA ILE A 189 12.77 -11.53 -9.54
C ILE A 189 12.19 -11.92 -10.90
N TYR A 190 11.83 -10.93 -11.72
CA TYR A 190 11.26 -11.10 -13.05
C TYR A 190 12.37 -11.09 -14.10
N LYS A 191 13.14 -12.19 -14.17
CA LYS A 191 14.26 -12.34 -15.09
C LYS A 191 13.78 -12.25 -16.53
N LYS A 192 14.22 -11.20 -17.22
CA LYS A 192 14.00 -11.06 -18.66
C LYS A 192 14.79 -12.13 -19.40
N ILE A 193 14.17 -12.75 -20.40
CA ILE A 193 14.91 -13.55 -21.36
C ILE A 193 15.80 -12.57 -22.14
N SER A 194 17.12 -12.80 -22.10
CA SER A 194 18.02 -12.03 -22.94
C SER A 194 17.71 -12.41 -24.39
N SER A 195 17.35 -11.42 -25.22
CA SER A 195 17.24 -11.67 -26.66
C SER A 195 18.57 -12.25 -27.15
N PRO A 196 18.55 -13.33 -27.96
CA PRO A 196 19.76 -13.91 -28.51
C PRO A 196 20.55 -12.93 -29.40
#